data_AF-A0A6P5ZEU3-F1
#
_entry.id   AF-A0A6P5ZEU3-F1
#
_cell.length_a   1.000
_cell.length_b   1.000
_cell.length_c   1.000
_cell.angle_alpha   90.00
_cell.angle_beta   90.00
_cell.angle_gamma   90.00
#
_symmetry.space_group_name_H-M   'P 1'
#
loop_
_entity.id
_entity.type
_entity.pdbx_description
1 polymer ?
#
loop_
_entity_poly.entity_id
_entity_poly.type
_entity_poly.pdbx_seq_one_letter_code
_entity_poly.pdbx_strand_id
1 'polypeptide(L)'
;MSGEEEENAAELKIGEEFLKAKCLMNCEVALILEHKYEQLQQMSDDPMNQVSQVFEKSLQYVKRFSRYKNPDAVRQVREILSRYQLAEFELCVLGNLCPETLEEAIAMVPSIKV
;
A
#
# COMPACT_ATOMS: atom_id res chain seq x y z
N MET A 1 16.92 -29.61 -4.70
CA MET A 1 16.89 -28.18 -5.05
C MET A 1 15.52 -27.95 -5.64
N SER A 2 14.53 -27.63 -4.79
CA SER A 2 13.21 -27.22 -5.25
C SER A 2 13.41 -25.98 -6.12
N GLY A 3 13.09 -26.05 -7.40
CA GLY A 3 13.04 -24.88 -8.25
C GLY A 3 11.92 -24.01 -7.74
N GLU A 4 12.23 -23.04 -6.89
CA GLU A 4 11.32 -21.94 -6.58
C GLU A 4 11.10 -21.21 -7.92
N GLU A 5 9.87 -21.23 -8.41
CA GLU A 5 9.49 -20.44 -9.58
C GLU A 5 9.86 -18.98 -9.31
N GLU A 6 10.52 -18.33 -10.27
CA GLU A 6 10.93 -16.95 -10.13
C GLU A 6 9.70 -16.04 -9.97
N GLU A 7 9.65 -15.30 -8.86
CA GLU A 7 8.57 -14.37 -8.59
C GLU A 7 8.61 -13.18 -9.57
N ASN A 8 7.46 -12.83 -10.12
CA ASN A 8 7.29 -11.73 -11.05
C ASN A 8 5.95 -11.01 -10.80
N ALA A 9 6.02 -9.83 -10.19
CA ALA A 9 4.85 -9.01 -9.89
C ALA A 9 4.12 -8.52 -11.14
N ALA A 10 4.80 -8.32 -12.27
CA ALA A 10 4.16 -7.94 -13.53
C ALA A 10 3.27 -9.05 -14.10
N GLU A 11 3.44 -10.29 -13.64
CA GLU A 11 2.63 -11.46 -14.00
C GLU A 11 1.76 -11.96 -12.82
N LEU A 12 1.67 -11.20 -11.72
CA LEU A 12 1.05 -11.62 -10.44
C LEU A 12 1.62 -12.91 -9.85
N LYS A 13 2.87 -13.26 -10.16
CA LYS A 13 3.59 -14.37 -9.55
C LYS A 13 4.31 -13.88 -8.31
N ILE A 14 3.58 -13.62 -7.22
CA ILE A 14 4.13 -13.06 -5.96
C ILE A 14 4.08 -14.03 -4.79
N GLY A 15 3.88 -15.33 -5.07
CA GLY A 15 3.69 -16.36 -4.04
C GLY A 15 2.24 -16.48 -3.56
N GLU A 16 1.82 -17.70 -3.21
CA GLU A 16 0.42 -17.99 -2.84
C GLU A 16 -0.05 -17.24 -1.59
N GLU A 17 0.85 -17.02 -0.63
CA GLU A 17 0.52 -16.32 0.61
C GLU A 17 0.12 -14.87 0.31
N PHE A 18 0.88 -14.19 -0.55
CA PHE A 18 0.63 -12.80 -0.92
C PHE A 18 -0.53 -12.63 -1.89
N LEU A 19 -0.83 -13.64 -2.72
CA LEU A 19 -2.04 -13.65 -3.55
C LEU A 19 -3.34 -13.70 -2.74
N LYS A 20 -3.30 -14.29 -1.55
CA LYS A 20 -4.45 -14.38 -0.63
C LYS A 20 -4.49 -13.25 0.39
N ALA A 21 -3.37 -12.52 0.55
CA ALA A 21 -3.26 -11.42 1.50
C ALA A 21 -4.05 -10.17 1.02
N LYS A 22 -4.50 -9.37 1.99
CA LYS A 22 -4.99 -8.02 1.72
C LYS A 22 -3.81 -7.06 1.64
N CYS A 23 -3.78 -6.25 0.61
CA CYS A 23 -2.74 -5.23 0.44
C CYS A 23 -3.21 -3.90 1.03
N LEU A 24 -2.28 -3.08 1.52
CA LEU A 24 -2.54 -1.73 2.00
C LEU A 24 -1.93 -0.69 1.06
N MET A 25 -2.70 0.34 0.72
CA MET A 25 -2.21 1.53 0.05
C MET A 25 -1.35 2.35 1.02
N ASN A 26 -0.44 3.16 0.49
CA ASN A 26 0.41 4.06 1.29
C ASN A 26 -0.41 4.94 2.22
N CYS A 27 -1.56 5.44 1.76
CA CYS A 27 -2.45 6.28 2.55
C CYS A 27 -3.10 5.55 3.73
N GLU A 28 -3.43 4.27 3.60
CA GLU A 28 -3.96 3.46 4.71
C GLU A 28 -2.85 3.16 5.72
N VAL A 29 -1.65 2.83 5.24
CA VAL A 29 -0.48 2.65 6.10
C VAL A 29 -0.15 3.94 6.84
N ALA A 30 -0.26 5.10 6.20
CA ALA A 30 -0.06 6.40 6.85
C ALA A 30 -1.03 6.58 8.04
N LEU A 31 -2.32 6.36 7.83
CA LEU A 31 -3.32 6.47 8.91
C LEU A 31 -3.04 5.50 10.07
N ILE A 32 -2.69 4.25 9.77
CA ILE A 32 -2.40 3.23 10.78
C ILE A 32 -1.15 3.62 11.60
N LEU A 33 -0.07 4.01 10.93
CA LEU A 33 1.18 4.38 11.60
C LEU A 33 1.06 5.70 12.35
N GLU A 34 0.32 6.69 11.83
CA GLU A 34 0.02 7.94 12.54
C GLU A 34 -0.74 7.67 13.82
N HIS A 35 -1.83 6.90 13.74
CA HIS A 35 -2.60 6.55 14.93
C HIS A 35 -1.76 5.81 15.97
N LYS A 36 -0.88 4.89 15.52
CA LYS A 36 0.04 4.20 16.42
C LYS A 36 1.03 5.18 17.08
N TYR A 37 1.54 6.14 16.32
CA TYR A 37 2.46 7.15 16.84
C TYR A 37 1.78 8.09 17.86
N GLU A 38 0.54 8.50 17.62
CA GLU A 38 -0.26 9.29 18.57
C GLU A 38 -0.47 8.54 19.90
N GLN A 39 -0.75 7.23 19.85
CA GLN A 39 -0.85 6.42 21.06
C GLN A 39 0.46 6.40 21.87
N LEU A 40 1.61 6.33 21.19
CA LEU A 40 2.91 6.37 21.84
C LEU A 40 3.18 7.75 22.46
N GLN A 41 2.78 8.84 21.80
CA GLN A 41 2.88 10.20 22.34
C GLN A 41 2.07 10.38 23.64
N GLN A 42 0.96 9.67 23.80
CA GLN A 42 0.17 9.71 25.02
C GLN A 42 0.80 8.91 26.17
N MET A 43 1.67 7.95 25.86
CA MET A 43 2.31 7.06 26.83
C MET A 43 3.71 7.52 27.26
N SER A 44 4.36 8.40 26.50
CA SER A 44 5.73 8.83 26.74
C SER A 44 6.02 10.22 26.21
N ASP A 45 6.81 10.98 26.98
CA ASP A 45 7.33 12.29 26.57
C ASP A 45 8.38 12.21 25.45
N ASP A 46 8.95 11.03 25.20
CA ASP A 46 9.90 10.77 24.10
C ASP A 46 9.51 9.53 23.27
N PRO A 47 8.46 9.64 22.45
CA PRO A 47 7.93 8.53 21.68
C PRO A 47 8.83 8.15 20.51
N MET A 48 9.72 9.04 20.04
CA MET A 48 10.62 8.74 18.94
C MET A 48 11.70 7.74 19.36
N ASN A 49 12.16 7.79 20.61
CA ASN A 49 13.08 6.78 21.16
C ASN A 49 12.43 5.41 21.39
N GLN A 50 11.10 5.29 21.29
CA GLN A 50 10.37 4.02 21.45
C GLN A 50 10.03 3.33 20.13
N VAL A 51 10.17 4.02 18.99
CA VAL A 51 9.88 3.44 17.68
C VAL A 51 11.15 2.91 17.03
N SER A 52 11.02 1.83 16.26
CA SER A 52 12.13 1.31 15.48
C SER A 52 12.46 2.24 14.32
N GLN A 53 13.70 2.18 13.84
CA GLN A 53 14.10 2.93 12.63
C GLN A 53 13.24 2.55 11.40
N VAL A 54 12.76 1.31 11.32
CA VAL A 54 11.86 0.86 10.26
C VAL A 54 10.53 1.61 10.36
N PHE A 55 9.93 1.70 11.55
CA PHE A 55 8.70 2.44 11.77
C PHE A 55 8.84 3.91 11.37
N GLU A 56 9.91 4.57 11.82
CA GLU A 56 10.17 5.98 11.53
C GLU A 56 10.29 6.22 10.01
N LYS A 57 11.11 5.43 9.31
CA LYS A 57 11.31 5.55 7.87
C LYS A 57 10.04 5.22 7.08
N SER A 58 9.30 4.20 7.48
CA SER A 58 8.02 3.84 6.86
C SER A 58 7.02 4.97 7.02
N LEU A 59 6.86 5.52 8.23
CA LEU A 59 5.96 6.64 8.50
C LEU A 59 6.33 7.88 7.67
N GLN A 60 7.62 8.23 7.60
CA GLN A 60 8.09 9.35 6.77
C GLN A 60 7.81 9.13 5.28
N TYR A 61 8.06 7.92 4.77
CA TYR A 61 7.80 7.57 3.38
C TYR A 61 6.31 7.69 3.05
N VAL A 62 5.44 7.04 3.85
CA VAL A 62 4.00 7.04 3.55
C VAL A 62 3.39 8.42 3.75
N LYS A 63 3.83 9.23 4.72
CA LYS A 63 3.40 10.64 4.85
C LYS A 63 3.75 11.46 3.61
N ARG A 64 4.91 11.20 3.01
CA ARG A 64 5.39 11.92 1.83
C ARG A 64 4.68 11.49 0.54
N PHE A 65 4.47 10.19 0.35
CA PHE A 65 3.98 9.62 -0.91
C PHE A 65 2.50 9.25 -0.91
N SER A 66 1.79 9.40 0.20
CA SER A 66 0.34 9.26 0.23
C SER A 66 -0.33 10.34 -0.62
N ARG A 67 -1.09 9.89 -1.63
CA ARG A 67 -1.88 10.77 -2.49
C ARG A 67 -3.11 11.33 -1.79
N TYR A 68 -3.67 10.56 -0.86
CA TYR A 68 -4.87 10.89 -0.11
C TYR A 68 -4.52 11.11 1.35
N LYS A 69 -4.90 12.28 1.90
CA LYS A 69 -4.66 12.65 3.30
C LYS A 69 -5.90 12.63 4.17
N ASN A 70 -7.08 12.82 3.55
CA ASN A 70 -8.36 12.77 4.25
C ASN A 70 -8.76 11.30 4.46
N PRO A 71 -9.01 10.84 5.71
CA PRO A 71 -9.50 9.48 5.98
C PRO A 71 -10.73 9.08 5.17
N ASP A 72 -11.67 9.99 4.95
CA ASP A 72 -12.87 9.72 4.15
C ASP A 72 -12.52 9.50 2.67
N ALA A 73 -11.53 10.22 2.15
CA ALA A 73 -11.05 10.04 0.79
C ALA A 73 -10.31 8.70 0.64
N VAL A 74 -9.49 8.31 1.63
CA VAL A 74 -8.82 7.01 1.66
C VAL A 74 -9.85 5.88 1.59
N ARG A 75 -10.91 5.97 2.41
CA ARG A 75 -12.00 4.99 2.41
C ARG A 75 -12.73 4.94 1.07
N GLN A 76 -13.08 6.09 0.50
CA GLN A 76 -13.77 6.16 -0.78
C GLN A 76 -12.96 5.57 -1.93
N VAL A 77 -11.65 5.84 -1.99
CA VAL A 77 -10.76 5.28 -3.03
C VAL A 77 -10.73 3.76 -2.93
N ARG A 78 -10.57 3.22 -1.71
CA ARG A 78 -10.63 1.77 -1.47
C ARG A 78 -11.97 1.19 -1.93
N GLU A 79 -13.08 1.79 -1.52
CA GLU A 79 -14.43 1.32 -1.87
C GLU A 79 -14.69 1.37 -3.38
N ILE A 80 -14.18 2.37 -4.09
CA ILE A 80 -14.32 2.49 -5.54
C ILE A 80 -13.50 1.41 -6.24
N LEU A 81 -12.22 1.28 -5.93
CA LEU A 81 -11.34 0.32 -6.61
C LEU A 81 -11.75 -1.13 -6.34
N SER A 82 -12.25 -1.43 -5.13
CA SER A 82 -12.75 -2.76 -4.77
C SER A 82 -14.02 -3.18 -5.52
N ARG A 83 -14.69 -2.29 -6.25
CA ARG A 83 -15.83 -2.66 -7.13
C ARG A 83 -15.37 -3.33 -8.42
N TYR A 84 -14.10 -3.18 -8.78
CA TYR A 84 -13.52 -3.77 -9.98
C TYR A 84 -12.88 -5.12 -9.66
N GLN A 85 -12.80 -6.00 -10.67
CA GLN A 85 -12.23 -7.33 -10.53
C GLN A 85 -10.69 -7.26 -10.63
N LEU A 86 -10.07 -6.59 -9.66
CA LEU A 86 -8.62 -6.43 -9.54
C LEU A 86 -8.07 -7.35 -8.46
N ALA A 87 -6.85 -7.84 -8.65
CA ALA A 87 -6.10 -8.42 -7.54
C ALA A 87 -5.75 -7.32 -6.51
N GLU A 88 -5.57 -7.70 -5.24
CA GLU A 88 -5.23 -6.75 -4.17
C GLU A 88 -3.94 -5.96 -4.47
N PHE A 89 -2.95 -6.63 -5.08
CA PHE A 89 -1.73 -5.99 -5.56
C PHE A 89 -2.02 -4.89 -6.58
N GLU A 90 -2.77 -5.19 -7.63
CA GLU A 90 -3.09 -4.24 -8.71
C GLU A 90 -3.85 -3.04 -8.18
N LEU A 91 -4.85 -3.28 -7.33
CA LEU A 91 -5.62 -2.24 -6.66
C LEU A 91 -4.71 -1.28 -5.91
N CYS A 92 -3.81 -1.80 -5.08
CA CYS A 92 -2.91 -0.97 -4.30
C CYS A 92 -1.90 -0.22 -5.16
N VAL A 93 -1.39 -0.83 -6.24
CA VAL A 93 -0.48 -0.14 -7.16
C VAL A 93 -1.20 1.02 -7.85
N LEU A 94 -2.41 0.79 -8.38
CA LEU A 94 -3.22 1.86 -8.98
C LEU A 94 -3.53 2.98 -7.97
N GLY A 95 -3.96 2.61 -6.76
CA GLY A 95 -4.27 3.57 -5.70
C GLY A 95 -3.06 4.40 -5.24
N ASN A 96 -1.85 3.84 -5.32
CA ASN A 96 -0.62 4.54 -4.94
C ASN A 96 -0.05 5.40 -6.08
N LEU A 97 0.02 4.85 -7.29
CA LEU A 97 0.67 5.51 -8.43
C LEU A 97 -0.23 6.54 -9.09
N CYS A 98 -1.55 6.29 -9.11
CA CYS A 98 -2.57 7.16 -9.71
C CYS A 98 -2.26 7.52 -11.17
N PRO A 99 -2.19 6.53 -12.08
CA PRO A 99 -1.98 6.80 -13.50
C PRO A 99 -3.11 7.66 -14.08
N GLU A 100 -2.77 8.53 -15.03
CA GLU A 100 -3.70 9.49 -15.64
C GLU A 100 -4.32 8.95 -16.93
N THR A 101 -3.64 8.02 -17.61
CA THR A 101 -4.14 7.38 -18.84
C THR A 101 -4.19 5.86 -18.74
N LEU A 102 -4.98 5.26 -19.62
CA LEU A 102 -5.06 3.80 -19.74
C LEU A 102 -3.71 3.19 -20.11
N GLU A 103 -2.98 3.82 -21.03
CA GLU A 103 -1.65 3.37 -21.47
C GLU A 103 -0.65 3.37 -20.31
N GLU A 104 -0.67 4.42 -19.48
CA GLU A 104 0.17 4.50 -18.28
C GLU A 104 -0.21 3.40 -17.27
N ALA A 105 -1.51 3.19 -17.04
CA ALA A 105 -1.99 2.15 -16.14
C ALA A 105 -1.53 0.74 -16.56
N ILE A 106 -1.65 0.42 -17.85
CA ILE A 106 -1.19 -0.86 -18.42
C ILE A 106 0.34 -0.97 -18.35
N ALA A 107 1.07 0.11 -18.62
CA ALA A 107 2.53 0.10 -18.55
C ALA A 107 3.03 -0.10 -17.10
N MET A 108 2.36 0.48 -16.11
CA MET A 108 2.70 0.36 -14.69
C MET A 108 2.24 -0.96 -14.07
N VAL A 109 1.09 -1.48 -14.50
CA VAL A 109 0.49 -2.71 -13.98
C VAL A 109 0.12 -3.65 -15.14
N PRO A 110 1.11 -4.31 -15.76
CA PRO A 110 0.89 -5.13 -16.96
C PRO A 110 -0.02 -6.35 -16.73
N SER A 111 -0.23 -6.73 -15.46
CA SER A 111 -1.10 -7.85 -15.10
C SER A 111 -2.59 -7.55 -15.24
N ILE A 112 -2.96 -6.26 -15.30
CA ILE A 112 -4.34 -5.85 -15.51
C ILE A 112 -4.78 -6.31 -16.90
N LYS A 113 -5.77 -7.19 -16.93
CA LYS A 113 -6.37 -7.66 -18.18
C LYS A 113 -7.41 -6.63 -18.62
N VAL A 114 -7.18 -6.01 -19.77
CA VAL A 114 -8.15 -5.15 -20.47
C VAL A 114 -9.13 -5.99 -21.27
#